data_AF-A0A968C0F2-F1
#
_entry.id   AF-A0A968C0F2-F1
#
_cell.length_a   1.000
_cell.length_b   1.000
_cell.length_c   1.000
_cell.angle_alpha   90.00
_cell.angle_beta   90.00
_cell.angle_gamma   90.00
#
_symmetry.space_group_name_H-M   'P 1'
#
loop_
_entity.id
_entity.type
_entity.pdbx_description
1 polymer ?
#
loop_
_entity_poly.entity_id
_entity_poly.type
_entity_poly.pdbx_seq_one_letter_code
_entity_poly.pdbx_strand_id
1 'polypeptide(L)'
;TYALNGLGNAACLQGNLVQAEKQLLRALELARKHRSDYETGLCHTSLGILAGKQQDLVTARRHLDQSVACFQPGGFQRELAVAFL
;
A
#
# COMPACT_ATOMS: atom_id res chain seq x y z
N THR A 1 -6.57 -10.21 -2.82
CA THR A 1 -7.11 -8.84 -3.01
C THR A 1 -8.12 -8.43 -1.94
N TYR A 2 -9.10 -9.26 -1.54
CA TYR A 2 -10.09 -8.88 -0.51
C TYR A 2 -9.55 -8.74 0.93
N ALA A 3 -8.59 -9.58 1.33
CA ALA A 3 -8.09 -9.62 2.71
C ALA A 3 -7.29 -8.35 3.11
N LEU A 4 -6.55 -7.74 2.18
CA LEU A 4 -5.74 -6.54 2.44
C LEU A 4 -6.57 -5.25 2.42
N ASN A 5 -7.58 -5.17 1.56
CA ASN A 5 -8.59 -4.09 1.63
C ASN A 5 -9.35 -4.12 2.97
N GLY A 6 -9.63 -5.31 3.50
CA GLY A 6 -10.24 -5.47 4.82
C GLY A 6 -9.34 -4.96 5.95
N LEU A 7 -8.04 -5.27 5.91
CA LEU A 7 -7.07 -4.82 6.92
C LEU A 7 -6.83 -3.30 6.88
N GLY A 8 -6.69 -2.74 5.68
CA GLY A 8 -6.55 -1.28 5.50
C GLY A 8 -7.76 -0.52 6.03
N ASN A 9 -8.98 -0.96 5.71
CA ASN A 9 -10.20 -0.32 6.21
C ASN A 9 -10.42 -0.52 7.71
N ALA A 10 -10.17 -1.72 8.24
CA ALA A 10 -10.31 -1.99 9.68
C ALA A 10 -9.34 -1.14 10.51
N ALA A 11 -8.10 -0.98 10.05
CA ALA A 11 -7.09 -0.18 10.74
C ALA A 11 -7.35 1.34 10.62
N CYS A 12 -7.98 1.79 9.54
CA CYS A 12 -8.47 3.16 9.39
C CYS A 12 -9.66 3.47 10.31
N LEU A 13 -10.54 2.49 10.58
CA LEU A 13 -11.74 2.68 11.40
C LEU A 13 -11.44 2.69 12.91
N GLN A 14 -10.33 2.12 13.36
CA GLN A 14 -10.00 1.99 14.78
C GLN A 14 -9.10 3.10 15.35
N GLY A 15 -8.78 4.15 14.58
CA GLY A 15 -7.90 5.23 15.04
C GLY A 15 -6.44 4.80 15.29
N ASN A 16 -6.10 3.56 14.95
CA ASN A 16 -4.81 2.94 15.24
C ASN A 16 -3.90 2.98 14.02
N LEU A 17 -3.85 4.15 13.35
CA LEU A 17 -3.10 4.37 12.11
C LEU A 17 -1.62 3.98 12.27
N VAL A 18 -1.04 4.26 13.44
CA VAL A 18 0.35 3.88 13.79
C VAL A 18 0.53 2.36 13.83
N GLN A 19 -0.45 1.62 14.34
CA GLN A 19 -0.40 0.16 14.37
C GLN A 19 -0.60 -0.43 12.97
N ALA A 20 -1.46 0.19 12.16
CA ALA A 20 -1.65 -0.13 10.75
C ALA A 20 -0.34 -0.02 9.98
N GLU A 21 0.36 1.10 10.16
CA GLU A 21 1.63 1.38 9.51
C GLU A 21 2.68 0.33 9.86
N LYS A 22 2.83 -0.01 11.14
CA LYS A 22 3.77 -1.05 11.59
C LYS A 22 3.47 -2.41 10.97
N GLN A 23 2.20 -2.80 10.88
CA GLN A 23 1.82 -4.07 10.26
C GLN A 23 2.09 -4.06 8.75
N LEU A 24 1.79 -2.95 8.07
CA LEU A 24 2.06 -2.80 6.64
C LEU A 24 3.55 -2.78 6.31
N LEU A 25 4.38 -2.15 7.14
CA LEU A 25 5.85 -2.19 7.00
C LEU A 25 6.39 -3.61 7.20
N ARG A 26 5.83 -4.37 8.14
CA ARG A 26 6.21 -5.78 8.34
C ARG A 26 5.81 -6.65 7.16
N ALA A 27 4.62 -6.42 6.59
CA ALA A 27 4.16 -7.09 5.38
C ALA A 27 5.05 -6.73 4.18
N LEU A 28 5.49 -5.47 4.07
CA LEU A 28 6.42 -5.03 3.03
C LEU A 28 7.79 -5.71 3.14
N GLU A 29 8.34 -5.83 4.36
CA GLU A 29 9.58 -6.59 4.59
C GLU A 29 9.46 -8.04 4.14
N LEU A 30 8.31 -8.67 4.44
CA LEU A 30 8.05 -10.06 4.07
C LEU A 30 7.91 -10.21 2.54
N ALA A 31 7.12 -9.35 1.90
CA ALA A 31 6.95 -9.31 0.44
C ALA A 31 8.28 -9.15 -0.29
N ARG A 32 9.17 -8.27 0.23
CA ARG A 32 10.54 -8.10 -0.30
C ARG A 32 11.39 -9.35 -0.12
N LYS A 33 11.31 -10.02 1.03
CA LYS A 33 12.02 -11.29 1.25
C LYS A 33 11.57 -12.38 0.27
N HIS A 34 10.28 -12.42 -0.05
CA HIS A 34 9.74 -13.36 -1.04
C HIS A 34 9.93 -12.91 -2.49
N ARG A 35 10.55 -11.73 -2.74
CA ARG A 35 10.72 -11.13 -4.07
C ARG A 35 9.42 -11.02 -4.86
N SER A 36 8.33 -10.74 -4.16
CA SER A 36 7.01 -10.58 -4.76
C SER A 36 6.78 -9.11 -5.04
N ASP A 37 7.02 -8.69 -6.28
CA ASP A 37 6.77 -7.31 -6.71
C ASP A 37 5.29 -6.93 -6.56
N TYR A 38 4.40 -7.89 -6.80
CA TYR A 38 2.97 -7.72 -6.62
C TYR A 38 2.59 -7.43 -5.15
N GLU A 39 3.05 -8.23 -4.20
CA GLU A 39 2.77 -8.00 -2.78
C GLU A 39 3.45 -6.72 -2.27
N THR A 40 4.63 -6.41 -2.79
CA THR A 40 5.37 -5.18 -2.51
C THR A 40 4.55 -3.97 -2.96
N GLY A 41 3.99 -4.01 -4.18
CA GLY A 41 3.10 -2.98 -4.71
C GLY A 41 1.85 -2.78 -3.85
N LEU A 42 1.18 -3.87 -3.46
CA LEU A 42 -0.01 -3.79 -2.59
C LEU A 42 0.28 -3.17 -1.22
N CYS A 43 1.44 -3.48 -0.63
CA CYS A 43 1.87 -2.87 0.63
C CYS A 43 2.12 -1.37 0.47
N HIS A 44 2.77 -0.97 -0.64
CA HIS A 44 2.99 0.43 -0.97
C HIS A 44 1.68 1.19 -1.23
N THR A 45 0.69 0.61 -1.92
CA THR A 45 -0.65 1.20 -2.07
C THR A 45 -1.29 1.48 -0.70
N SER A 46 -1.26 0.48 0.19
CA SER A 46 -1.89 0.58 1.51
C SER A 46 -1.23 1.64 2.40
N LEU A 47 0.11 1.74 2.36
CA LEU A 47 0.86 2.79 3.06
C LEU A 47 0.57 4.19 2.46
N GLY A 48 0.38 4.28 1.14
CA GLY A 48 0.00 5.52 0.47
C GLY A 48 -1.36 6.04 0.93
N ILE A 49 -2.37 5.17 0.97
CA ILE A 49 -3.72 5.50 1.47
C ILE A 49 -3.68 5.92 2.94
N LEU A 50 -2.89 5.20 3.75
CA LEU A 50 -2.74 5.50 5.18
C LEU A 50 -2.11 6.89 5.40
N ALA A 51 -1.05 7.22 4.65
CA ALA A 51 -0.42 8.53 4.72
C ALA A 51 -1.36 9.65 4.24
N GLY A 52 -2.18 9.40 3.21
CA GLY A 52 -3.20 10.34 2.76
C GLY A 52 -4.25 10.63 3.84
N LYS A 53 -4.65 9.62 4.60
CA LYS A 53 -5.53 9.78 5.77
C LYS A 53 -4.88 10.54 6.93
N GLN A 54 -3.56 10.48 7.06
CA GLN A 54 -2.78 11.29 8.01
C GLN A 54 -2.51 12.71 7.50
N GLN A 55 -3.06 13.10 6.35
CA GLN A 55 -2.78 14.34 5.63
C GLN A 55 -1.31 14.52 5.21
N ASP A 56 -0.50 13.46 5.27
CA ASP A 56 0.86 13.46 4.73
C ASP A 56 0.82 13.05 3.25
N LEU A 57 0.44 14.03 2.42
CA LEU A 57 0.32 13.86 0.98
C LEU A 57 1.67 13.57 0.30
N VAL A 58 2.78 14.03 0.90
CA VAL A 58 4.14 13.80 0.37
C VAL A 58 4.50 12.32 0.51
N THR A 59 4.30 11.77 1.70
CA THR A 59 4.53 10.35 1.96
C THR A 59 3.54 9.48 1.19
N ALA A 60 2.27 9.92 1.09
CA ALA A 60 1.26 9.23 0.30
C ALA A 60 1.67 9.06 -1.15
N ARG A 61 2.09 10.16 -1.80
CA ARG A 61 2.53 10.17 -3.19
C ARG A 61 3.73 9.25 -3.41
N ARG A 62 4.75 9.34 -2.54
CA ARG A 62 5.94 8.49 -2.63
C ARG A 62 5.59 7.00 -2.58
N HIS A 63 4.69 6.62 -1.68
CA HIS A 63 4.27 5.22 -1.57
C HIS A 63 3.44 4.78 -2.78
N LEU A 64 2.57 5.63 -3.31
CA LEU A 64 1.81 5.32 -4.53
C LEU A 64 2.73 5.20 -5.76
N ASP A 65 3.72 6.07 -5.92
CA ASP A 65 4.70 5.99 -7.01
C ASP A 65 5.50 4.69 -6.95
N GLN A 66 5.91 4.26 -5.74
CA GLN A 66 6.57 2.97 -5.53
C GLN A 66 5.64 1.80 -5.86
N SER A 67 4.36 1.90 -5.52
CA SER A 67 3.38 0.89 -5.90
C SER A 67 3.25 0.75 -7.42
N VAL A 68 3.18 1.87 -8.13
CA VAL A 68 3.10 1.88 -9.60
C VAL A 68 4.37 1.29 -10.21
N ALA A 69 5.54 1.62 -9.67
CA ALA A 69 6.81 1.05 -10.12
C ALA A 69 6.88 -0.47 -9.91
N CYS A 70 6.24 -1.02 -8.89
CA CYS A 70 6.13 -2.47 -8.68
C CYS A 70 5.17 -3.15 -9.66
N PHE A 71 4.10 -2.48 -10.08
CA PHE A 71 3.12 -3.03 -11.02
C PHE A 71 3.48 -2.81 -12.50
N GLN A 72 4.30 -1.79 -12.81
CA GLN A 72 4.74 -1.45 -14.16
C GLN A 72 5.46 -2.59 -14.89
N PRO A 73 6.48 -3.27 -14.32
CA PRO A 73 7.16 -4.35 -15.00
C PRO A 73 6.28 -5.60 -15.19
N GLY A 74 5.17 -5.72 -14.45
CA GLY A 74 4.25 -6.86 -14.51
C GLY A 74 3.08 -6.74 -15.48
N GLY A 75 2.88 -5.60 -16.16
CA GLY A 75 1.77 -5.41 -17.09
C GLY A 75 0.37 -5.34 -16.43
N PHE A 76 0.30 -5.01 -15.13
CA PHE A 76 -0.96 -4.94 -14.39
C PHE A 76 -1.66 -3.58 -14.60
N GLN A 77 -2.24 -3.40 -15.80
CA GLN A 77 -2.98 -2.18 -16.18
C GLN A 77 -4.24 -1.89 -15.33
N ARG A 78 -4.74 -2.88 -14.57
CA ARG A 78 -5.94 -2.73 -13.73
C ARG A 78 -5.70 -1.97 -12.42
N GLU A 79 -4.48 -1.97 -11.88
CA GLU A 79 -4.17 -1.37 -10.56
C GLU A 79 -3.70 0.08 -10.67
N LEU A 80 -3.16 0.47 -11.82
CA LEU A 80 -2.89 1.86 -12.19
C LEU A 80 -4.14 2.75 -12.09
N ALA A 81 -5.32 2.21 -12.39
CA ALA A 81 -6.57 2.97 -12.34
C ALA A 81 -7.00 3.37 -10.91
N VAL A 82 -6.57 2.63 -9.88
CA VAL A 82 -6.94 2.91 -8.48
C VAL A 82 -5.99 3.91 -7.83
N ALA A 83 -4.76 4.05 -8.34
CA ALA A 83 -3.78 5.02 -7.83
C ALA A 83 -4.02 6.45 -8.32
N PHE A 84 -4.87 6.64 -9.35
CA PHE A 84 -5.16 7.93 -9.98
C PHE A 84 -6.56 8.50 -9.66
N LEU A 85 -7.36 7.82 -8.82
CA LEU A 85 -8.67 8.27 -8.34
C LEU A 85 -8.62 8.54 -6.83
#